data_AF-A0A7R9FU45-F1
#
_entry.id   AF-A0A7R9FU45-F1
#
_cell.length_a   1.000
_cell.length_b   1.000
_cell.length_c   1.000
_cell.angle_alpha   90.00
_cell.angle_beta   90.00
_cell.angle_gamma   90.00
#
_symmetry.space_group_name_H-M   'P 1'
#
loop_
_entity.id
_entity.type
_entity.pdbx_description
1 polymer ?
#
loop_
_entity_poly.entity_id
_entity_poly.type
_entity_poly.pdbx_seq_one_letter_code
_entity_poly.pdbx_strand_id
1 'polypeptide(L)' 'QPVDKNSCSGDFGGPVLYQNPSGYYQEVGINSYKNGECLPNSGIVATKTANYVDNFIKSNTQDAQWCPAP' A
#
# COMPACT_ATOMS: atom_id res chain seq x y z
N GLN A 1 -0.35 -19.98 18.63
CA GLN A 1 0.21 -19.83 17.28
C GLN A 1 -0.28 -18.50 16.75
N PRO A 2 0.58 -17.53 16.38
CA PRO A 2 0.10 -16.33 15.70
C PRO A 2 -0.50 -16.80 14.38
N VAL A 3 -1.74 -16.43 14.10
CA VAL A 3 -2.31 -16.62 12.76
C VAL A 3 -1.64 -15.57 11.89
N ASP A 4 -0.81 -16.00 10.93
CA ASP A 4 -0.25 -15.12 9.92
C ASP A 4 -1.41 -14.45 9.18
N LYS A 5 -1.66 -13.17 9.47
CA LYS A 5 -2.70 -12.39 8.82
C LYS A 5 -2.17 -11.91 7.48
N ASN A 6 -2.42 -12.71 6.45
CA ASN A 6 -2.14 -12.33 5.08
C ASN A 6 -3.39 -11.72 4.45
N SER A 7 -3.19 -10.68 3.64
CA SER A 7 -4.25 -10.11 2.82
C SER A 7 -4.87 -11.18 1.91
N CYS A 8 -6.19 -11.10 1.77
CA CYS A 8 -7.00 -12.00 0.97
C CYS A 8 -7.74 -11.26 -0.15
N SER A 9 -8.60 -11.96 -0.89
CA SER A 9 -9.25 -11.39 -2.09
C SER A 9 -10.13 -10.17 -1.82
N GLY A 10 -10.69 -10.06 -0.62
CA GLY A 10 -11.45 -8.87 -0.20
C GLY A 10 -10.59 -7.64 0.11
N ASP A 11 -9.27 -7.81 0.28
CA ASP A 11 -8.35 -6.73 0.68
C ASP A 11 -7.61 -6.10 -0.51
N PHE A 12 -7.77 -6.65 -1.73
CA PHE A 12 -7.14 -6.10 -2.93
C PHE A 12 -7.70 -4.71 -3.24
N GLY A 13 -6.83 -3.81 -3.69
CA GLY A 13 -7.11 -2.38 -3.83
C GLY A 13 -6.93 -1.58 -2.54
N GLY A 14 -6.80 -2.23 -1.37
CA GLY A 14 -6.52 -1.56 -0.10
C GLY A 14 -5.07 -1.04 0.01
N PRO A 15 -4.81 -0.09 0.92
CA PRO A 15 -3.48 0.50 1.09
C PRO A 15 -2.54 -0.44 1.85
N VAL A 16 -1.28 -0.45 1.42
CA VAL A 16 -0.16 -1.01 2.19
C VAL A 16 0.49 0.14 2.95
N LEU A 17 0.35 0.11 4.28
CA LEU A 17 0.81 1.19 5.15
C LEU A 17 2.15 0.83 5.81
N TYR A 18 3.06 1.79 5.84
CA TYR A 18 4.29 1.75 6.62
C TYR A 18 4.27 2.86 7.66
N GLN A 19 4.52 2.54 8.92
CA GLN A 19 4.72 3.55 9.95
C GLN A 19 6.18 3.97 9.96
N ASN A 20 6.44 5.24 9.67
CA ASN A 20 7.79 5.78 9.73
C ASN A 20 8.27 5.95 11.19
N PRO A 21 9.57 6.19 11.42
CA PRO A 21 10.11 6.36 12.77
C PRO A 21 9.50 7.52 13.58
N SER A 22 8.92 8.51 12.89
CA SER A 22 8.23 9.65 13.49
C SER A 22 6.77 9.33 13.87
N GLY A 23 6.31 8.11 13.64
CA GLY A 23 4.97 7.63 14.01
C GLY A 23 3.88 7.87 12.96
N TYR A 24 4.20 8.49 11.81
CA TYR A 24 3.23 8.72 10.74
C TYR A 24 3.13 7.54 9.80
N TYR A 25 1.90 7.22 9.37
CA TYR A 25 1.66 6.20 8.35
C TYR A 25 1.82 6.78 6.95
N GLN A 26 2.50 6.04 6.09
CA GLN A 26 2.69 6.33 4.68
C GLN A 26 2.13 5.17 3.85
N GLU A 27 1.39 5.49 2.80
CA GLU A 27 0.96 4.49 1.82
C GLU A 27 2.13 4.18 0.87
N VAL A 28 2.72 2.99 1.03
CA VAL A 28 3.88 2.54 0.25
C VAL A 28 3.49 1.62 -0.92
N GLY A 29 2.23 1.20 -0.97
CA GLY A 29 1.70 0.45 -2.08
C GLY A 29 0.20 0.27 -2.04
N ILE A 30 -0.34 -0.24 -3.14
CA ILE A 30 -1.73 -0.69 -3.24
C ILE A 30 -1.70 -2.20 -3.37
N ASN A 31 -2.44 -2.89 -2.52
CA ASN A 31 -2.56 -4.33 -2.56
C ASN A 31 -3.08 -4.79 -3.93
N SER A 32 -2.32 -5.60 -4.68
CA SER A 32 -2.63 -5.91 -6.08
C SER A 32 -3.14 -7.32 -6.26
N TYR A 33 -2.28 -8.32 -6.11
CA TYR A 33 -2.64 -9.72 -6.30
C TYR A 33 -1.70 -10.63 -5.52
N LYS A 34 -2.08 -11.90 -5.47
CA LYS A 34 -1.22 -13.00 -5.02
C LYS A 34 -1.51 -14.24 -5.85
N ASN A 35 -0.57 -15.17 -5.82
CA ASN A 35 -0.76 -16.48 -6.41
C ASN A 35 -1.37 -17.42 -5.36
N GLY A 36 -2.51 -18.03 -5.70
CA GLY A 36 -3.17 -19.02 -4.85
C GLY A 36 -4.01 -18.44 -3.72
N GLU A 37 -4.46 -19.34 -2.83
CA GLU A 37 -5.38 -19.03 -1.72
C GLU A 37 -4.69 -18.27 -0.59
N CYS A 38 -5.49 -17.79 0.37
CA CYS A 38 -5.09 -16.98 1.53
C CYS A 38 -4.39 -17.82 2.62
N LEU A 39 -3.35 -18.53 2.20
CA LEU A 39 -2.53 -19.38 3.05
C LEU A 39 -1.58 -18.55 3.92
N PRO A 40 -1.29 -19.01 5.15
CA PRO A 40 -0.20 -18.48 5.98
C PRO A 40 1.12 -18.43 5.20
N ASN A 41 1.95 -17.42 5.46
CA ASN A 41 3.25 -17.20 4.80
C ASN A 41 3.25 -17.04 3.26
N SER A 42 2.09 -16.92 2.62
CA SER A 42 1.99 -16.56 1.20
C SER A 42 2.18 -15.04 1.05
N GLY A 43 3.27 -14.65 0.37
CA GLY A 43 3.56 -13.25 0.07
C GLY A 43 2.53 -12.63 -0.89
N ILE A 44 2.38 -11.31 -0.79
CA ILE A 44 1.50 -10.53 -1.63
C ILE A 44 2.27 -9.58 -2.53
N VAL A 45 1.77 -9.37 -3.75
CA VAL A 45 2.31 -8.39 -4.68
C VAL A 45 1.50 -7.11 -4.54
N ALA A 46 2.19 -6.00 -4.29
CA ALA A 46 1.60 -4.67 -4.19
C ALA A 46 2.17 -3.76 -5.28
N THR A 47 1.32 -2.90 -5.83
CA THR A 47 1.75 -1.83 -6.72
C THR A 47 2.56 -0.82 -5.92
N LYS A 48 3.78 -0.50 -6.36
CA LYS A 48 4.63 0.51 -5.72
C LYS A 48 4.12 1.93 -6.02
N THR A 49 3.38 2.53 -5.09
CA THR A 49 2.75 3.85 -5.24
C THR A 49 3.75 4.96 -5.55
N ALA A 50 4.96 4.87 -4.98
CA ALA A 50 6.04 5.84 -5.21
C ALA A 50 6.40 6.05 -6.69
N ASN A 51 6.18 5.06 -7.57
CA ASN A 51 6.47 5.20 -9.01
C ASN A 51 5.47 6.12 -9.73
N TYR A 52 4.33 6.44 -9.11
CA TYR A 52 3.21 7.15 -9.75
C TYR A 52 2.94 8.52 -9.13
N VAL A 53 3.60 8.88 -8.02
CA VAL A 53 3.35 10.13 -7.28
C VAL A 53 3.52 11.35 -8.17
N ASP A 54 4.65 11.46 -8.88
CA ASP A 54 4.99 12.71 -9.57
C ASP A 54 4.23 12.92 -10.89
N ASN A 55 4.09 11.87 -11.70
CA ASN A 55 3.52 12.01 -13.03
C ASN A 55 2.00 11.77 -13.07
N PHE A 56 1.48 10.83 -12.30
CA PHE A 56 0.08 10.43 -12.38
C PHE A 56 -0.76 11.00 -11.24
N ILE A 57 -0.35 10.79 -9.99
CA ILE A 57 -1.17 11.20 -8.84
C ILE A 57 -1.24 12.72 -8.79
N LYS A 58 -0.10 13.42 -8.74
CA LYS A 58 -0.07 14.89 -8.72
C LYS A 58 -0.78 15.54 -9.92
N SER A 59 -0.70 14.94 -11.11
CA SER A 59 -1.38 15.48 -12.29
C SER A 59 -2.90 15.30 -12.26
N ASN A 60 -3.42 14.31 -11.52
CA ASN A 60 -4.85 14.05 -11.38
C ASN A 60 -5.45 14.55 -10.06
N THR A 61 -4.63 15.08 -9.15
CA THR A 61 -5.06 15.59 -7.83
C THR A 61 -4.48 16.99 -7.57
N GLN A 62 -4.74 17.92 -8.49
CA GLN A 62 -4.19 19.28 -8.43
C GLN A 62 -4.76 20.11 -7.27
N ASP A 63 -5.94 19.72 -6.79
CA ASP A 63 -6.66 20.25 -5.65
C ASP A 63 -6.27 19.57 -4.32
N ALA A 64 -5.44 18.52 -4.35
CA ALA A 64 -5.00 17.84 -3.15
C ALA A 64 -4.06 18.71 -2.31
N GLN A 65 -4.26 18.66 -1.00
CA GLN A 65 -3.30 19.20 -0.04
C GLN A 65 -2.23 18.14 0.24
N TRP A 66 -0.99 18.48 -0.05
CA TRP A 66 0.15 17.62 0.19
C TRP A 66 0.77 17.95 1.54
N CYS A 67 1.12 16.92 2.31
CA CYS A 67 1.93 17.12 3.51
C CYS A 67 3.26 17.79 3.12
N PRO A 68 3.76 18.77 3.90
CA PRO A 68 5.08 19.32 3.67
C PRO A 68 6.13 18.20 3.72
N ALA A 69 7.21 18.38 2.96
CA ALA A 69 8.34 17.44 3.02
C ALA A 69 8.85 17.34 4.47
N PRO A 70 9.22 16.13 4.93
CA PRO A 70 9.85 15.94 6.25
C PRO A 70 11.06 16.83 6.48
#